data_AF-A0AA40WF57-F1
#
_entry.id   AF-A0AA40WF57-F1
#
_cell.length_a   1.000
_cell.length_b   1.000
_cell.length_c   1.000
_cell.angle_alpha   90.00
_cell.angle_beta   90.00
_cell.angle_gamma   90.00
#
_symmetry.space_group_name_H-M   'P 1'
#
loop_
_entity.id
_entity.type
_entity.pdbx_description
1 polymer ?
#
loop_
_entity_poly.entity_id
_entity_poly.type
_entity_poly.pdbx_seq_one_letter_code
_entity_poly.pdbx_strand_id
1 'polypeptide(L)'
;MIQFKDLTAKILKEENQNSYGKKREKWQFEEREREITEILQILEAEGLIELEKKNILVNSNQKLLGTISTSKKGDGFVKLPSGMEVFVPGQYVQSAIQGDLVEVQPNAIGKKGRLEGEVTKILRRGRDLYRMIVIEKDPKFIFGKLLDIDGEEKEGYLLRKT
;
A
#
# COMPACT_ATOMS: atom_id res chain seq x y z
N MET A 1 1.28 22.35 -14.31
CA MET A 1 2.62 22.91 -13.98
C MET A 1 2.58 24.11 -13.04
N ILE A 2 1.72 25.12 -13.25
CA ILE A 2 1.69 26.34 -12.39
C ILE A 2 1.15 26.04 -10.97
N GLN A 3 0.21 25.10 -10.86
CA GLN A 3 -0.47 24.77 -9.61
C GLN A 3 0.43 24.12 -8.54
N PHE A 4 1.35 23.25 -8.96
CA PHE A 4 2.29 22.59 -8.05
C PHE A 4 3.29 23.57 -7.43
N LYS A 5 3.80 24.54 -8.19
CA LYS A 5 4.78 25.52 -7.69
C LYS A 5 4.25 26.36 -6.54
N ASP A 6 3.02 26.85 -6.66
CA ASP A 6 2.40 27.68 -5.62
C ASP A 6 2.17 26.89 -4.32
N LEU A 7 1.84 25.61 -4.44
CA LEU A 7 1.57 24.72 -3.32
C LEU A 7 2.86 24.31 -2.60
N THR A 8 3.88 23.93 -3.37
CA THR A 8 5.22 23.61 -2.86
C THR A 8 5.80 24.80 -2.09
N ALA A 9 5.69 26.01 -2.64
CA ALA A 9 6.15 27.23 -1.98
C ALA A 9 5.38 27.53 -0.67
N LYS A 10 4.08 27.19 -0.60
CA LYS A 10 3.27 27.31 0.62
C LYS A 10 3.73 26.33 1.70
N ILE A 11 3.91 25.06 1.36
CA ILE A 11 4.39 24.01 2.28
C ILE A 11 5.76 24.38 2.85
N LEU A 12 6.68 24.86 2.02
CA LEU A 12 8.02 25.27 2.44
C LEU A 12 8.02 26.51 3.36
N LYS A 13 7.06 27.43 3.19
CA LYS A 13 6.91 28.57 4.11
C LYS A 13 6.42 28.11 5.48
N GLU A 14 5.45 27.21 5.53
CA GLU A 14 4.95 26.64 6.79
C GLU A 14 6.02 25.80 7.51
N GLU A 15 6.81 24.99 6.78
CA GLU A 15 7.92 24.22 7.35
C GLU A 15 8.99 25.13 7.98
N ASN A 16 9.35 26.22 7.29
CA ASN A 16 10.35 27.18 7.79
C ASN A 16 9.89 27.98 9.00
N GLN A 17 8.59 28.30 9.11
CA GLN A 17 8.04 28.97 10.29
C GLN A 17 8.13 28.09 11.55
N ASN A 18 8.02 26.77 11.40
CA ASN A 18 8.14 25.82 12.50
C ASN A 18 9.59 25.49 12.87
N SER A 19 10.55 25.71 11.97
CA SER A 19 11.98 25.56 12.24
C SER A 19 12.62 26.89 12.62
N TYR A 20 12.54 27.28 13.90
CA TYR A 20 13.24 28.44 14.44
C TYR A 20 14.75 28.38 14.09
N GLY A 21 15.18 29.24 13.15
CA GLY A 21 16.58 29.73 13.09
C GLY A 21 17.56 29.11 12.09
N LYS A 22 17.20 28.20 11.19
CA LYS A 22 18.16 27.66 10.20
C LYS A 22 17.99 28.26 8.81
N LYS A 23 18.93 29.13 8.42
CA LYS A 23 19.08 29.63 7.04
C LYS A 23 19.56 28.47 6.16
N ARG A 24 18.66 27.81 5.43
CA ARG A 24 19.03 26.76 4.46
C ARG A 24 19.76 27.39 3.26
N GLU A 25 20.70 26.65 2.69
CA GLU A 25 21.36 27.05 1.45
C GLU A 25 20.36 26.99 0.28
N LYS A 26 20.55 27.85 -0.72
CA LYS A 26 19.66 27.94 -1.89
C LYS A 26 19.49 26.59 -2.62
N TRP A 27 20.57 25.82 -2.77
CA TRP A 27 20.55 24.50 -3.42
C TRP A 27 19.69 23.48 -2.66
N GLN A 28 19.77 23.46 -1.32
CA GLN A 28 18.96 22.59 -0.48
C GLN A 28 17.46 22.95 -0.57
N PHE A 29 17.15 24.23 -0.79
CA PHE A 29 15.78 24.69 -1.02
C PHE A 29 15.24 24.22 -2.38
N GLU A 30 16.04 24.35 -3.44
CA GLU A 30 15.66 23.88 -4.78
C GLU A 30 15.49 22.36 -4.86
N GLU A 31 16.32 21.60 -4.15
CA GLU A 31 16.20 20.14 -4.06
C GLU A 31 14.92 19.73 -3.31
N ARG A 32 14.61 20.38 -2.20
CA ARG A 32 13.38 20.15 -1.44
C ARG A 32 12.13 20.54 -2.23
N GLU A 33 12.17 21.63 -3.01
CA GLU A 33 11.07 21.98 -3.92
C GLU A 33 10.80 20.90 -4.96
N ARG A 34 11.86 20.33 -5.55
CA ARG A 34 11.73 19.22 -6.49
C ARG A 34 11.11 17.99 -5.82
N GLU A 35 11.64 17.60 -4.67
CA GLU A 35 11.16 16.44 -3.90
C GLU A 35 9.66 16.56 -3.56
N ILE A 36 9.22 17.70 -3.03
CA ILE A 36 7.80 17.94 -2.72
C ILE A 36 6.94 17.89 -3.98
N THR A 37 7.42 18.49 -5.08
CA THR A 37 6.68 18.53 -6.34
C THR A 37 6.52 17.13 -6.93
N GLU A 38 7.57 16.31 -6.93
CA GLU A 38 7.52 14.92 -7.39
C GLU A 38 6.55 14.09 -6.55
N ILE A 39 6.60 14.22 -5.22
CA ILE A 39 5.67 13.52 -4.33
C ILE A 39 4.22 13.92 -4.62
N LEU A 40 3.93 15.22 -4.73
CA LEU A 40 2.57 15.67 -5.05
C LEU A 40 2.07 15.13 -6.39
N GLN A 41 2.94 15.05 -7.40
CA GLN A 41 2.58 14.47 -8.71
C GLN A 41 2.26 12.99 -8.61
N ILE A 42 3.04 12.23 -7.84
CA ILE A 42 2.79 10.81 -7.60
C ILE A 42 1.44 10.64 -6.89
N LEU A 43 1.18 11.42 -5.83
CA LEU A 43 -0.07 11.34 -5.06
C LEU A 43 -1.30 11.70 -5.92
N GLU A 44 -1.19 12.69 -6.80
CA GLU A 44 -2.28 13.06 -7.74
C GLU A 44 -2.49 11.97 -8.79
N ALA A 45 -1.40 11.42 -9.37
CA ALA A 45 -1.48 10.35 -10.36
C ALA A 45 -2.09 9.05 -9.81
N GLU A 46 -1.84 8.76 -8.54
CA GLU A 46 -2.43 7.62 -7.81
C GLU A 46 -3.87 7.92 -7.35
N GLY A 47 -4.42 9.11 -7.65
CA GLY A 47 -5.77 9.51 -7.27
C GLY A 47 -5.96 9.64 -5.76
N LEU A 48 -4.88 9.85 -5.00
CA LEU A 48 -4.92 10.04 -3.56
C LEU A 48 -5.33 11.46 -3.20
N ILE A 49 -4.87 12.42 -4.01
CA ILE A 49 -5.21 13.82 -3.85
C ILE A 49 -5.75 14.40 -5.15
N GLU A 50 -6.55 15.43 -5.01
CA GLU A 50 -6.86 16.36 -6.08
C GLU A 50 -6.31 17.72 -5.69
N LEU A 51 -5.60 18.36 -6.62
CA LEU A 51 -5.11 19.71 -6.39
C LEU A 51 -6.19 20.71 -6.79
N GLU A 52 -6.53 21.62 -5.89
CA GLU A 52 -7.44 22.73 -6.18
C GLU A 52 -6.77 24.07 -5.83
N LYS A 53 -6.21 24.75 -6.84
CA LYS A 53 -5.46 26.01 -6.70
C LYS A 53 -4.32 25.88 -5.67
N LYS A 54 -4.55 26.34 -4.43
CA LYS A 54 -3.60 26.35 -3.30
C LYS A 54 -3.99 25.37 -2.18
N ASN A 55 -4.94 24.48 -2.46
CA ASN A 55 -5.45 23.48 -1.54
C ASN A 55 -5.16 22.08 -2.07
N ILE A 56 -4.95 21.15 -1.13
CA ILE A 56 -4.87 19.71 -1.37
C ILE A 56 -6.18 19.14 -0.87
N LEU A 57 -6.98 18.56 -1.77
CA LEU A 57 -8.14 17.78 -1.41
C LEU A 57 -7.70 16.33 -1.30
N VAL A 58 -7.97 15.69 -0.17
CA VAL A 58 -7.67 14.27 0.03
C VAL A 58 -8.90 13.48 -0.39
N ASN A 59 -8.73 12.57 -1.34
CA ASN A 59 -9.82 11.70 -1.76
C ASN A 59 -10.23 10.80 -0.58
N SER A 60 -11.54 10.66 -0.36
CA SER A 60 -12.06 9.89 0.76
C SER A 60 -12.09 8.38 0.51
N ASN A 61 -12.18 7.96 -0.75
CA ASN A 61 -12.20 6.55 -1.17
C ASN A 61 -10.94 6.17 -1.96
N GLN A 62 -9.78 6.39 -1.34
CA GLN A 62 -8.50 6.06 -1.96
C GLN A 62 -8.37 4.55 -2.19
N LYS A 63 -8.16 4.11 -3.42
CA LYS A 63 -7.94 2.70 -3.72
C LYS A 63 -6.62 2.55 -4.44
N LEU A 64 -5.71 1.82 -3.82
CA LEU A 64 -4.39 1.56 -4.36
C LEU A 64 -4.33 0.13 -4.88
N LEU A 65 -3.72 -0.04 -6.04
CA LEU A 65 -3.56 -1.35 -6.67
C LEU A 65 -2.11 -1.77 -6.61
N GLY A 66 -1.84 -3.01 -6.22
CA GLY A 66 -0.48 -3.51 -6.16
C GLY A 66 -0.38 -5.01 -5.97
N THR A 67 0.85 -5.51 -6.03
CA THR A 67 1.14 -6.93 -5.81
C THR A 67 1.52 -7.14 -4.35
N ILE A 68 0.84 -8.07 -3.68
CA ILE A 68 1.10 -8.37 -2.27
C ILE A 68 2.18 -9.43 -2.09
N SER A 69 3.04 -9.22 -1.10
CA SER A 69 3.91 -10.23 -0.51
C SER A 69 3.53 -10.43 0.96
N THR A 70 3.52 -11.66 1.44
CA THR A 70 3.11 -11.99 2.81
C THR A 70 4.29 -12.47 3.62
N SER A 71 4.43 -12.00 4.85
CA SER A 71 5.44 -12.45 5.80
C SER A 71 4.99 -13.70 6.55
N LYS A 72 5.94 -14.38 7.20
CA LYS A 72 5.64 -15.54 8.06
C LYS A 72 4.70 -15.22 9.23
N LYS A 73 4.62 -13.96 9.66
CA LYS A 73 3.71 -13.53 10.73
C LYS A 73 2.30 -13.22 10.23
N GLY A 74 2.06 -13.34 8.93
CA GLY A 74 0.78 -13.06 8.30
C GLY A 74 0.61 -11.61 7.82
N ASP A 75 1.54 -10.70 8.16
CA ASP A 75 1.51 -9.33 7.64
C ASP A 75 1.78 -9.30 6.13
N GLY A 76 1.16 -8.35 5.43
CA GLY A 76 1.30 -8.11 4.00
C GLY A 76 2.09 -6.85 3.69
N PHE A 77 2.74 -6.86 2.53
CA PHE A 77 3.42 -5.71 1.94
C PHE A 77 3.00 -5.62 0.49
N VAL A 78 2.25 -4.57 0.14
CA VAL A 78 1.70 -4.36 -1.20
C VAL A 78 2.58 -3.38 -1.94
N LYS A 79 3.25 -3.86 -2.98
CA LYS A 79 4.08 -3.05 -3.86
C LYS A 79 3.23 -2.42 -4.95
N LEU A 80 3.17 -1.09 -4.97
CA LEU A 80 2.45 -0.31 -5.96
C LEU A 80 3.29 -0.15 -7.25
N PRO A 81 2.66 0.13 -8.41
CA PRO A 81 3.37 0.43 -9.66
C PRO A 81 4.36 1.59 -9.54
N SER A 82 4.08 2.59 -8.70
CA SER A 82 4.98 3.71 -8.39
C SER A 82 6.24 3.30 -7.61
N GLY A 83 6.32 2.06 -7.13
CA GLY A 83 7.42 1.57 -6.31
C GLY A 83 7.25 1.84 -4.81
N MET A 84 6.23 2.60 -4.43
CA MET A 84 5.80 2.75 -3.04
C MET A 84 5.27 1.41 -2.50
N GLU A 85 5.36 1.23 -1.18
CA GLU A 85 4.91 0.03 -0.49
C GLU A 85 3.89 0.39 0.59
N VAL A 86 2.80 -0.39 0.64
CA VAL A 86 1.77 -0.29 1.67
C VAL A 86 1.89 -1.47 2.60
N PHE A 87 2.10 -1.20 3.89
CA PHE A 87 2.05 -2.21 4.92
C PHE A 87 0.60 -2.59 5.24
N VAL A 88 0.32 -3.88 5.31
CA VAL A 88 -1.00 -4.41 5.64
C VAL A 88 -0.86 -5.30 6.87
N PRO A 89 -1.33 -4.88 8.05
CA PRO A 89 -1.31 -5.73 9.24
C PRO A 89 -2.02 -7.06 8.99
N GLY A 90 -1.54 -8.17 9.58
CA GLY A 90 -2.03 -9.52 9.24
C GLY A 90 -3.55 -9.73 9.35
N GLN A 91 -4.22 -9.05 10.29
CA GLN A 91 -5.69 -9.08 10.42
C GLN A 91 -6.44 -8.44 9.23
N TYR A 92 -5.76 -7.61 8.43
CA TYR A 92 -6.28 -6.87 7.30
C TYR A 92 -5.76 -7.39 5.94
N VAL A 93 -4.97 -8.47 5.92
CA VAL A 93 -4.53 -9.15 4.69
C VAL A 93 -5.65 -9.97 4.04
N GLN A 94 -6.71 -10.27 4.80
CA GLN A 94 -7.80 -11.16 4.37
C GLN A 94 -7.28 -12.53 3.90
N SER A 95 -7.73 -13.00 2.74
CA SER A 95 -7.30 -14.26 2.10
C SER A 95 -6.25 -14.04 1.01
N ALA A 96 -5.66 -12.84 0.94
CA ALA A 96 -4.61 -12.55 -0.02
C ALA A 96 -3.35 -13.34 0.34
N ILE A 97 -2.67 -13.81 -0.69
CA ILE A 97 -1.45 -14.60 -0.56
C ILE A 97 -0.33 -14.00 -1.39
N GLN A 98 0.89 -14.46 -1.16
CA GLN A 98 2.05 -14.03 -1.93
C GLN A 98 1.83 -14.13 -3.45
N GLY A 99 2.00 -12.98 -4.11
CA GLY A 99 1.91 -12.78 -5.55
C GLY A 99 0.55 -12.28 -6.04
N ASP A 100 -0.47 -12.20 -5.18
CA ASP A 100 -1.79 -11.71 -5.59
C ASP A 100 -1.73 -10.23 -5.99
N LEU A 101 -2.48 -9.87 -7.04
CA LEU A 101 -2.82 -8.49 -7.34
C LEU A 101 -4.04 -8.10 -6.50
N VAL A 102 -3.89 -7.09 -5.67
CA VAL A 102 -4.90 -6.68 -4.68
C VAL A 102 -5.26 -5.21 -4.82
N GLU A 103 -6.47 -4.89 -4.39
CA GLU A 103 -6.92 -3.53 -4.07
C GLU A 103 -6.73 -3.31 -2.56
N VAL A 104 -6.14 -2.17 -2.21
CA VAL A 104 -5.84 -1.76 -0.83
C VAL A 104 -6.46 -0.40 -0.56
N GLN A 105 -7.13 -0.28 0.56
CA GLN A 105 -7.59 0.98 1.11
C GLN A 105 -6.55 1.47 2.13
N PRO A 106 -5.79 2.54 1.85
CA PRO A 106 -4.94 3.17 2.86
C PRO A 106 -5.82 3.75 3.98
N ASN A 107 -5.37 3.58 5.23
CA ASN A 107 -6.13 4.00 6.42
C ASN A 107 -5.27 4.68 7.49
N ALA A 108 -3.94 4.57 7.43
CA ALA A 108 -3.05 5.20 8.39
C ALA A 108 -1.64 5.45 7.82
N ILE A 109 -0.88 6.32 8.50
CA ILE A 109 0.56 6.46 8.31
C ILE A 109 1.25 5.88 9.55
N GLY A 110 1.94 4.77 9.34
CA GLY A 110 2.67 4.03 10.36
C GLY A 110 3.99 4.69 10.76
N LYS A 111 4.77 3.95 11.55
CA LYS A 111 6.10 4.40 12.00
C LYS A 111 7.00 4.71 10.80
N LYS A 112 7.80 5.77 10.91
CA LYS A 112 8.74 6.25 9.87
C LYS A 112 8.05 6.62 8.55
N GLY A 113 6.77 7.00 8.57
CA GLY A 113 6.07 7.49 7.39
C GLY A 113 5.64 6.39 6.41
N ARG A 114 5.64 5.12 6.83
CA ARG A 114 5.16 4.02 5.98
C ARG A 114 3.64 4.08 5.85
N LEU A 115 3.14 3.93 4.64
CA LEU A 115 1.70 3.86 4.40
C LEU A 115 1.16 2.54 4.93
N GLU A 116 0.08 2.58 5.69
CA GLU A 116 -0.64 1.40 6.18
C GLU A 116 -2.04 1.34 5.56
N GLY A 117 -2.54 0.13 5.35
CA GLY A 117 -3.86 -0.09 4.76
C GLY A 117 -4.42 -1.48 5.00
N GLU A 118 -5.58 -1.72 4.40
CA GLU A 118 -6.26 -3.00 4.41
C GLU A 118 -6.54 -3.49 3.00
N VAL A 119 -6.42 -4.80 2.76
CA VAL A 119 -6.86 -5.40 1.50
C VAL A 119 -8.38 -5.34 1.46
N THR A 120 -8.95 -4.71 0.44
CA THR A 120 -10.41 -4.68 0.22
C THR A 120 -10.84 -5.75 -0.77
N LYS A 121 -9.99 -6.08 -1.75
CA LYS A 121 -10.31 -7.03 -2.82
C LYS A 121 -9.07 -7.71 -3.39
N ILE A 122 -9.22 -8.97 -3.78
CA ILE A 122 -8.22 -9.70 -4.56
C ILE A 122 -8.66 -9.65 -6.03
N LEU A 123 -7.91 -8.94 -6.86
CA LEU A 123 -8.23 -8.73 -8.27
C LEU A 123 -7.77 -9.90 -9.14
N ARG A 124 -6.59 -10.45 -8.84
CA ARG A 124 -6.04 -11.60 -9.55
C ARG A 124 -5.14 -12.41 -8.63
N ARG A 125 -5.26 -13.74 -8.67
CA ARG A 125 -4.37 -14.62 -7.92
C ARG A 125 -2.97 -14.64 -8.53
N GLY A 126 -1.94 -14.68 -7.69
CA GLY A 126 -0.54 -14.78 -8.12
C GLY A 126 -0.16 -16.15 -8.66
N ARG A 127 -0.98 -17.16 -8.39
CA ARG A 127 -0.83 -18.53 -8.89
C ARG A 127 -2.18 -19.22 -9.04
N ASP A 128 -2.24 -20.15 -9.99
CA ASP A 128 -3.46 -20.90 -10.29
C ASP A 128 -3.58 -22.21 -9.49
N LEU A 129 -2.44 -22.79 -9.12
CA LEU A 129 -2.35 -24.08 -8.46
C LEU A 129 -1.69 -23.97 -7.10
N TYR A 130 -2.24 -24.75 -6.16
CA TYR A 130 -1.77 -24.85 -4.78
C TYR A 130 -1.53 -26.31 -4.43
N ARG A 131 -0.47 -26.55 -3.67
CA ARG A 131 -0.11 -27.82 -3.07
C ARG A 131 -0.60 -27.82 -1.63
N MET A 132 -1.23 -28.92 -1.23
CA MET A 132 -1.78 -29.11 0.11
C MET A 132 -1.48 -30.53 0.59
N ILE A 133 -1.04 -30.66 1.83
CA ILE A 133 -1.08 -31.95 2.54
C ILE A 133 -2.50 -32.14 3.02
N VAL A 134 -3.18 -33.15 2.50
CA VAL A 134 -4.55 -33.47 2.86
C VAL A 134 -4.59 -34.16 4.22
N ILE A 135 -5.37 -33.60 5.15
CA ILE A 135 -5.60 -34.17 6.48
C ILE A 135 -6.94 -34.88 6.50
N GLU A 136 -8.00 -34.23 5.99
CA GLU A 136 -9.35 -34.77 5.97
C GLU A 136 -10.04 -34.49 4.62
N LYS A 137 -10.91 -35.41 4.21
CA LYS A 137 -11.73 -35.28 2.99
C LYS A 137 -13.20 -35.44 3.34
N ASP A 138 -13.95 -34.39 3.09
CA ASP A 138 -15.41 -34.37 3.10
C ASP A 138 -15.93 -34.49 1.64
N PRO A 139 -17.19 -34.92 1.40
CA PRO A 139 -17.76 -34.90 0.06
C PRO A 139 -17.68 -33.54 -0.65
N LYS A 140 -17.73 -32.42 0.09
CA LYS A 140 -17.72 -31.07 -0.45
C LYS A 140 -16.37 -30.35 -0.32
N PHE A 141 -15.59 -30.67 0.71
CA PHE A 141 -14.37 -29.95 1.06
C PHE A 141 -13.17 -30.87 1.25
N ILE A 142 -11.97 -30.34 0.97
CA ILE A 142 -10.71 -30.97 1.34
C ILE A 142 -10.04 -30.06 2.36
N PHE A 143 -9.74 -30.60 3.53
CA PHE A 143 -9.05 -29.91 4.61
C PHE A 143 -7.59 -30.33 4.64
N GLY A 144 -6.71 -29.38 4.88
CA GLY A 144 -5.28 -29.67 4.92
C GLY A 144 -4.40 -28.47 5.13
N LYS A 145 -3.10 -28.73 5.10
CA LYS A 145 -2.06 -27.72 5.24
C LYS A 145 -1.57 -27.29 3.86
N LEU A 146 -1.78 -26.02 3.53
CA LEU A 146 -1.23 -25.43 2.30
C LEU A 146 0.29 -25.31 2.41
N LEU A 147 1.01 -25.86 1.43
CA LEU A 147 2.48 -25.86 1.38
C LEU A 147 3.06 -24.58 0.79
N ASP A 148 2.19 -23.78 0.20
CA ASP A 148 2.51 -22.69 -0.70
C ASP A 148 2.24 -21.31 -0.07
N ILE A 149 1.74 -21.30 1.17
CA ILE A 149 1.51 -20.10 1.99
C ILE A 149 2.56 -20.09 3.10
N ASP A 150 3.36 -19.02 3.14
CA ASP A 150 4.36 -18.82 4.18
C ASP A 150 3.71 -18.30 5.46
N GLY A 151 4.01 -18.93 6.61
CA GLY A 151 3.64 -18.45 7.94
C GLY A 151 3.16 -19.52 8.92
N GLU A 152 2.65 -19.09 10.08
CA GLU A 152 1.96 -20.01 11.01
C GLU A 152 0.83 -20.73 10.28
N GLU A 153 0.70 -22.03 10.53
CA GLU A 153 -0.13 -22.96 9.77
C GLU A 153 -1.56 -22.42 9.60
N LYS A 154 -1.84 -21.83 8.43
CA LYS A 154 -3.21 -21.47 8.08
C LYS A 154 -3.90 -22.75 7.62
N GLU A 155 -4.70 -23.35 8.50
CA GLU A 155 -5.69 -24.34 8.10
C GLU A 155 -6.54 -23.72 6.99
N GLY A 156 -6.65 -24.43 5.86
CA GLY A 156 -7.39 -23.98 4.70
C GLY A 156 -8.31 -25.08 4.18
N TYR A 157 -9.35 -24.68 3.47
CA TYR A 157 -10.21 -25.60 2.75
C TYR A 157 -10.19 -25.28 1.25
N LEU A 158 -10.20 -26.33 0.43
CA LEU A 158 -10.43 -26.23 -1.00
C LEU A 158 -11.76 -26.86 -1.36
N LEU A 159 -12.48 -26.25 -2.30
CA LEU A 159 -13.69 -26.85 -2.86
C LEU A 159 -13.29 -28.08 -3.67
N ARG A 160 -13.95 -29.21 -3.41
CA ARG A 160 -13.73 -30.41 -4.21
C ARG A 160 -14.29 -30.16 -5.62
N LYS A 161 -13.42 -30.05 -6.63
CA LYS A 161 -13.87 -30.12 -8.03
C LYS A 161 -14.39 -31.54 -8.27
N THR A 162 -15.69 -31.64 -8.56
CA THR A 162 -16.38 -32.88 -8.92
C THR A 162 -15.95 -33.32 -10.30
#